data_AF-A0AAW9ECZ9-F1
#
_entry.id   AF-A0AAW9ECZ9-F1
#
_cell.length_a   1.000
_cell.length_b   1.000
_cell.length_c   1.000
_cell.angle_alpha   90.00
_cell.angle_beta   90.00
_cell.angle_gamma   90.00
#
_symmetry.space_group_name_H-M   'P 1'
#
loop_
_entity.id
_entity.type
_entity.pdbx_description
1 polymer ?
#
loop_
_entity_poly.entity_id
_entity_poly.type
_entity_poly.pdbx_seq_one_letter_code
_entity_poly.pdbx_strand_id
1 'polypeptide(L)'
;GNTAPYMQYAYTRVASIFKRAEIDESALTQPISLTQPHEKQLALRLVQFDETITQVAREGTPHVMCAYLYDLAQSFSGFYENCPI
;
A
#
# COMPACT_ATOMS: atom_id res chain seq x y z
N GLY A 1 -12.40 2.59 9.44
CA GLY A 1 -11.82 2.03 10.68
C GLY A 1 -11.13 0.72 10.37
N ASN A 2 -10.32 0.19 11.29
CA ASN A 2 -9.53 -1.02 11.06
C ASN A 2 -10.41 -2.28 11.10
N THR A 3 -11.07 -2.58 9.98
CA THR A 3 -11.99 -3.71 9.85
C THR A 3 -11.74 -4.44 8.53
N ALA A 4 -12.09 -5.73 8.48
CA ALA A 4 -11.93 -6.53 7.28
C ALA A 4 -12.68 -5.95 6.05
N PRO A 5 -13.95 -5.48 6.16
CA PRO A 5 -14.63 -4.86 5.00
C PRO A 5 -13.94 -3.61 4.48
N TYR A 6 -13.39 -2.77 5.38
CA TYR A 6 -12.62 -1.59 4.96
C TYR A 6 -11.38 -2.00 4.17
N MET A 7 -10.63 -3.00 4.66
CA MET A 7 -9.42 -3.48 4.00
C MET A 7 -9.71 -4.11 2.63
N GLN A 8 -10.80 -4.89 2.53
CA GLN A 8 -11.24 -5.47 1.26
C GLN A 8 -11.62 -4.39 0.24
N TYR A 9 -12.30 -3.33 0.69
CA TYR A 9 -12.64 -2.19 -0.16
C TYR A 9 -11.41 -1.38 -0.58
N ALA A 10 -10.45 -1.14 0.33
CA ALA A 10 -9.21 -0.48 -0.01
C ALA A 10 -8.43 -1.26 -1.09
N TYR A 11 -8.37 -2.59 -0.95
CA TYR A 11 -7.76 -3.46 -1.95
C TYR A 11 -8.41 -3.34 -3.33
N THR A 12 -9.75 -3.38 -3.42
CA THR A 12 -10.43 -3.29 -4.72
C THR A 12 -10.20 -1.94 -5.40
N ARG A 13 -10.11 -0.84 -4.64
CA ARG A 13 -9.73 0.48 -5.18
C ARG A 13 -8.34 0.45 -5.82
N VAL A 14 -7.33 -0.09 -5.13
CA VAL A 14 -5.98 -0.24 -5.67
C VAL A 14 -5.98 -1.08 -6.95
N ALA A 15 -6.56 -2.28 -6.90
CA ALA A 15 -6.60 -3.20 -8.05
C ALA A 15 -7.34 -2.60 -9.26
N SER A 16 -8.37 -1.79 -9.02
CA SER A 16 -9.13 -1.13 -10.08
C SER A 16 -8.33 -0.11 -10.89
N ILE A 17 -7.24 0.45 -10.35
CA ILE A 17 -6.41 1.44 -11.06
C ILE A 17 -5.78 0.78 -12.28
N PHE A 18 -5.07 -0.32 -12.08
CA PHE A 18 -4.46 -1.09 -13.17
C PHE A 18 -5.50 -1.60 -14.16
N LYS A 19 -6.63 -2.10 -13.65
CA LYS A 19 -7.73 -2.58 -14.50
C LYS A 19 -8.31 -1.48 -15.41
N ARG A 20 -8.38 -0.24 -14.94
CA ARG A 20 -8.93 0.90 -15.70
C ARG A 20 -7.90 1.57 -16.59
N ALA A 21 -6.63 1.47 -16.25
CA ALA A 21 -5.56 2.07 -17.03
C ALA A 21 -5.36 1.37 -18.38
N GLU A 22 -5.84 0.11 -18.53
CA GLU A 22 -5.65 -0.71 -19.73
C GLU A 22 -4.16 -0.81 -20.13
N ILE A 23 -3.27 -0.74 -19.15
CA ILE A 23 -1.82 -0.81 -19.32
C ILE A 23 -1.38 -2.27 -19.20
N ASP A 24 -0.53 -2.69 -20.14
CA ASP A 24 0.25 -3.92 -19.98
C ASP A 24 1.31 -3.72 -18.89
N GLU A 25 1.16 -4.40 -17.76
CA GLU A 25 2.10 -4.32 -16.63
C GLU A 25 3.53 -4.69 -17.05
N SER A 26 3.71 -5.55 -18.06
CA SER A 26 5.04 -5.91 -18.56
C SER A 26 5.75 -4.76 -19.29
N ALA A 27 5.00 -3.74 -19.74
CA ALA A 27 5.54 -2.54 -20.36
C ALA A 27 6.02 -1.49 -19.34
N LEU A 28 5.67 -1.63 -18.06
CA LEU A 28 6.07 -0.72 -16.98
C LEU A 28 7.52 -0.94 -16.56
N THR A 29 8.46 -0.48 -17.40
CA THR A 29 9.91 -0.64 -17.20
C THR A 29 10.60 0.63 -16.70
N GLN A 30 9.84 1.71 -16.52
CA GLN A 30 10.36 3.00 -16.11
C GLN A 30 10.86 2.96 -14.66
N PRO A 31 11.95 3.67 -14.33
CA PRO A 31 12.43 3.74 -12.96
C PRO A 31 11.40 4.43 -12.05
N ILE A 32 11.28 3.94 -10.82
CA ILE A 32 10.44 4.57 -9.80
C ILE A 32 11.08 5.90 -9.39
N SER A 33 10.34 7.00 -9.52
CA SER A 33 10.76 8.34 -9.10
C SER A 33 9.83 8.83 -7.99
N LEU A 34 10.39 9.15 -6.82
CA LEU A 34 9.64 9.63 -5.66
C LEU A 34 9.90 11.12 -5.45
N THR A 35 8.99 11.96 -5.95
CA THR A 35 9.11 13.43 -5.96
C THR A 35 8.28 14.08 -4.85
N GLN A 36 7.09 13.55 -4.58
CA GLN A 36 6.14 14.10 -3.63
C GLN A 36 6.31 13.48 -2.22
N PRO A 37 5.95 14.21 -1.16
CA PRO A 37 5.98 13.67 0.21
C PRO A 37 5.12 12.41 0.38
N HIS A 38 3.93 12.38 -0.22
CA HIS A 38 2.99 11.26 -0.11
C HIS A 38 3.51 9.99 -0.83
N GLU A 39 4.20 10.14 -1.96
CA GLU A 39 4.88 9.04 -2.65
C GLU A 39 5.96 8.42 -1.75
N LYS A 40 6.80 9.24 -1.13
CA LYS A 40 7.86 8.79 -0.22
C LYS A 40 7.30 8.11 1.02
N GLN A 41 6.23 8.66 1.59
CA GLN A 41 5.55 8.06 2.74
C GLN A 41 4.99 6.68 2.41
N LEU A 42 4.31 6.53 1.28
CA LEU A 42 3.78 5.24 0.83
C LEU A 42 4.91 4.24 0.56
N ALA A 43 5.97 4.65 -0.15
CA ALA A 43 7.12 3.80 -0.44
C ALA A 43 7.80 3.29 0.84
N LEU A 44 7.99 4.17 1.84
CA LEU A 44 8.56 3.78 3.12
C LEU A 44 7.70 2.72 3.82
N ARG A 45 6.38 2.89 3.82
CA ARG A 45 5.47 1.91 4.42
C ARG A 45 5.55 0.57 3.71
N LEU A 46 5.60 0.54 2.38
CA LEU A 46 5.73 -0.70 1.61
C LEU A 46 7.01 -1.48 1.95
N VAL A 47 8.14 -0.79 2.10
CA VAL A 47 9.43 -1.43 2.43
C VAL A 47 9.46 -1.98 3.86
N GLN A 48 8.69 -1.40 4.79
CA GLN A 48 8.56 -1.87 6.17
C GLN A 48 7.76 -3.18 6.32
N PHE A 49 7.22 -3.75 5.23
CA PHE A 49 6.53 -5.03 5.27
C PHE A 49 7.41 -6.15 5.83
N ASP A 50 8.68 -6.20 5.40
CA ASP A 50 9.62 -7.27 5.78
C ASP A 50 9.92 -7.28 7.29
N GLU A 51 10.12 -6.09 7.86
CA GLU A 51 10.28 -5.92 9.31
C GLU A 51 9.01 -6.34 10.05
N THR A 52 7.84 -5.91 9.57
CA THR A 52 6.55 -6.23 10.18
C THR A 52 6.27 -7.73 10.20
N ILE A 53 6.46 -8.42 9.07
CA ILE A 53 6.21 -9.87 9.00
C ILE A 53 7.21 -10.64 9.87
N THR A 54 8.47 -10.19 9.91
CA THR A 54 9.51 -10.79 10.77
C THR A 54 9.15 -10.65 12.24
N GLN A 55 8.68 -9.47 12.67
CA GLN A 55 8.21 -9.26 14.04
C GLN A 55 7.04 -10.18 14.38
N VAL A 56 6.03 -10.23 13.51
CA VAL A 56 4.83 -11.06 13.71
C VAL A 56 5.20 -12.54 13.82
N ALA A 57 6.12 -13.02 12.97
CA ALA A 57 6.59 -14.40 13.01
C ALA A 57 7.36 -14.72 14.30
N ARG A 58 8.17 -13.77 14.79
CA ARG A 58 8.95 -13.92 16.03
C ARG A 58 8.07 -13.92 17.28
N GLU A 59 7.09 -13.03 17.32
CA GLU A 59 6.33 -12.71 18.54
C GLU A 59 4.95 -13.37 18.58
N GLY A 60 4.44 -13.88 17.46
CA GLY A 60 3.09 -14.44 17.38
C GLY A 60 2.00 -13.39 17.54
N THR A 61 2.24 -12.16 17.10
CA THR A 61 1.39 -10.97 17.34
C THR A 61 0.68 -10.48 16.07
N PRO A 62 -0.32 -11.21 15.53
CA PRO A 62 -0.96 -10.89 14.24
C PRO A 62 -1.66 -9.52 14.20
N HIS A 63 -2.04 -8.96 15.36
CA HIS A 63 -2.62 -7.62 15.45
C HIS A 63 -1.66 -6.53 14.93
N VAL A 64 -0.34 -6.76 15.00
CA VAL A 64 0.67 -5.87 14.41
C VAL A 64 0.53 -5.82 12.88
N MET A 65 0.31 -6.97 12.23
CA MET A 65 0.04 -7.02 10.79
C MET A 65 -1.25 -6.27 10.43
N CYS A 66 -2.31 -6.44 11.22
CA CYS A 66 -3.57 -5.72 11.01
C CYS A 66 -3.40 -4.20 11.13
N ALA A 67 -2.59 -3.73 12.08
CA ALA A 67 -2.28 -2.32 12.21
C ALA A 67 -1.47 -1.80 11.01
N TYR A 68 -0.41 -2.52 10.62
CA TYR A 68 0.41 -2.20 9.46
C TYR A 68 -0.40 -2.08 8.17
N LEU A 69 -1.26 -3.07 7.88
CA LEU A 69 -2.08 -3.05 6.67
C LEU A 69 -3.06 -1.89 6.65
N TYR A 70 -3.65 -1.56 7.81
CA TYR A 70 -4.53 -0.41 7.93
C TYR A 70 -3.80 0.90 7.68
N ASP A 71 -2.63 1.10 8.30
CA ASP A 71 -1.80 2.28 8.09
C ASP A 71 -1.32 2.40 6.64
N LEU A 72 -0.98 1.28 5.99
CA LEU A 72 -0.62 1.23 4.58
C LEU A 72 -1.80 1.68 3.70
N ALA A 73 -3.02 1.22 3.98
CA ALA A 73 -4.22 1.65 3.25
C ALA A 73 -4.52 3.15 3.44
N GLN A 74 -4.28 3.70 4.63
CA GLN A 74 -4.38 5.14 4.89
C GLN A 74 -3.31 5.91 4.09
N SER A 75 -2.06 5.45 4.11
CA SER A 75 -0.97 6.06 3.34
C SER A 75 -1.25 6.04 1.84
N PHE A 76 -1.83 4.95 1.32
CA PHE A 76 -2.24 4.85 -0.07
C PHE A 76 -3.37 5.84 -0.39
N SER A 77 -4.35 5.99 0.49
CA SER A 77 -5.46 6.93 0.27
C SER A 77 -4.94 8.38 0.17
N GLY A 78 -4.02 8.76 1.06
CA GLY A 78 -3.37 10.08 0.99
C GLY A 78 -2.54 10.27 -0.28
N PHE A 79 -1.81 9.25 -0.73
CA PHE A 79 -1.12 9.27 -2.02
C PHE A 79 -2.09 9.46 -3.19
N TYR A 80 -3.15 8.66 -3.26
CA TYR A 80 -4.14 8.69 -4.34
C TYR A 80 -4.85 10.05 -4.46
N GLU A 81 -5.08 10.74 -3.34
CA GLU A 81 -5.74 12.05 -3.31
C GLU A 81 -4.80 13.20 -3.70
N ASN A 82 -3.50 13.10 -3.38
CA ASN A 82 -2.55 14.20 -3.53
C ASN A 82 -1.58 14.02 -4.71
N CYS A 83 -1.52 12.85 -5.32
CA CYS A 83 -0.64 12.52 -6.44
C CYS A 83 -1.48 11.95 -7.58
N PRO A 84 -1.59 12.66 -8.73
CA PRO A 84 -2.29 12.14 -9.90
C PRO A 84 -1.65 10.84 -10.40
N ILE A 85 -2.49 9.85 -10.72
CA ILE A 85 -2.12 8.53 -11.26
C ILE A 85 -2.77 8.35 -12.63
#